data_AF-A0A4Y2BZV1-F1
#
_entry.id   AF-A0A4Y2BZV1-F1
#
_cell.length_a   1.000
_cell.length_b   1.000
_cell.length_c   1.000
_cell.angle_alpha   90.00
_cell.angle_beta   90.00
_cell.angle_gamma   90.00
#
_symmetry.space_group_name_H-M   'P 1'
#
loop_
_entity.id
_entity.type
_entity.pdbx_description
1 polymer ?
#
loop_
_entity_poly.entity_id
_entity_poly.type
_entity_poly.pdbx_seq_one_letter_code
_entity_poly.pdbx_strand_id
1 'polypeptide(L)'
;MKHLTDGIRGILALLVLLSTAPSEGYPASTISNETTTLPSDDVNDSQGLKVKDLPFASYISNPCSPGTSSRNTDRNRSKAHRQSYSIAFYNYMSSYGTLYKQDALNVINESTIDDCAVLNMPDLPNSPTLSELQEMDPEAALKRIHSSLLMHAAHAYFVEYQYLTSSSTCSEASANRERNLAREAVILARKQKHMACMTQMTIEELGYTPNDIDEILNEKFTNLQLCSRRALRDCQIMLSIVRLFDVIANYSKSILEPAPVPII
;
A
#
# COMPACT_ATOMS: atom_id res chain seq x y z
N MET A 1 -41.47 -15.91 -42.50
CA MET A 1 -42.34 -17.03 -42.05
C MET A 1 -41.45 -18.11 -41.43
N LYS A 2 -41.67 -18.44 -40.14
CA LYS A 2 -41.49 -19.74 -39.44
C LYS A 2 -40.18 -20.55 -39.66
N HIS A 3 -39.49 -21.17 -38.71
CA HIS A 3 -39.47 -21.43 -37.26
C HIS A 3 -38.04 -22.03 -37.01
N LEU A 4 -37.27 -21.64 -36.00
CA LEU A 4 -37.06 -22.32 -34.71
C LEU A 4 -36.86 -23.86 -34.78
N THR A 5 -35.69 -24.38 -34.36
CA THR A 5 -35.49 -25.25 -33.17
C THR A 5 -34.07 -25.85 -33.07
N ASP A 6 -33.35 -25.43 -32.04
CA ASP A 6 -32.59 -26.18 -31.02
C ASP A 6 -31.87 -27.52 -31.32
N GLY A 7 -30.59 -27.54 -30.90
CA GLY A 7 -30.12 -28.50 -29.88
C GLY A 7 -29.27 -29.69 -30.35
N ILE A 8 -28.02 -29.76 -29.89
CA ILE A 8 -27.49 -30.78 -28.96
C ILE A 8 -25.94 -30.78 -28.97
N ARG A 9 -25.41 -30.45 -27.78
CA ARG A 9 -24.13 -30.80 -27.13
C ARG A 9 -23.13 -31.65 -27.93
N GLY A 10 -21.98 -31.05 -28.23
CA GLY A 10 -20.75 -31.76 -28.58
C GLY A 10 -20.05 -32.30 -27.33
N ILE A 11 -19.82 -33.61 -27.30
CA ILE A 11 -18.88 -34.27 -26.38
C ILE A 11 -17.58 -34.49 -27.18
N LEU A 12 -16.51 -33.83 -26.72
CA LEU A 12 -15.17 -33.97 -27.27
C LEU A 12 -14.56 -35.28 -26.77
N ALA A 13 -14.22 -36.18 -27.70
CA ALA A 13 -13.33 -37.30 -27.45
C ALA A 13 -11.89 -36.83 -27.62
N LEU A 14 -11.00 -37.15 -26.67
CA LEU A 14 -9.60 -37.40 -27.01
C LEU A 14 -8.99 -38.37 -25.99
N LEU A 15 -8.66 -39.56 -26.50
CA LEU A 15 -7.86 -40.60 -25.85
C LEU A 15 -6.42 -40.14 -25.68
N VAL A 16 -5.81 -40.43 -24.53
CA VAL A 16 -4.35 -40.52 -24.37
C VAL A 16 -4.00 -41.92 -23.87
N LEU A 17 -3.06 -42.52 -24.60
CA LEU A 17 -2.61 -43.89 -24.54
C LEU A 17 -1.87 -44.22 -23.23
N LEU A 18 -2.19 -45.38 -22.68
CA LEU A 18 -1.36 -46.13 -21.74
C LEU A 18 -0.21 -46.81 -22.50
N SER A 19 1.02 -46.62 -22.04
CA SER A 19 2.09 -47.59 -22.22
C SER A 19 2.73 -47.89 -20.87
N THR A 20 2.64 -49.16 -20.49
CA THR A 20 3.29 -49.77 -19.34
C THR A 20 4.68 -50.26 -19.74
N ALA A 21 5.68 -50.00 -18.91
CA ALA A 21 6.96 -50.72 -18.89
C ALA A 21 7.49 -50.76 -17.44
N PRO A 22 8.27 -51.80 -17.07
CA PRO A 22 8.27 -52.36 -15.72
C PRO A 22 9.34 -51.79 -14.78
N SER A 23 9.15 -52.10 -13.50
CA SER A 23 9.97 -51.78 -12.35
C SER A 23 11.41 -52.33 -12.45
N GLU A 24 12.39 -51.44 -12.26
CA GLU A 24 13.67 -51.79 -11.65
C GLU A 24 13.84 -50.94 -10.39
N GLY A 25 13.99 -51.64 -9.26
CA GLY A 25 14.11 -51.03 -7.95
C GLY A 25 15.44 -50.30 -7.77
N TYR A 26 15.35 -49.08 -7.27
CA TYR A 26 16.40 -48.45 -6.49
C TYR A 26 15.88 -48.22 -5.06
N PRO A 27 16.73 -48.41 -4.05
CA PRO A 27 16.31 -48.56 -2.67
C PRO A 27 15.73 -47.24 -2.17
N ALA A 28 14.70 -47.35 -1.31
CA ALA A 28 14.30 -46.27 -0.44
C ALA A 28 15.54 -45.82 0.35
N SER A 29 16.13 -44.70 -0.07
CA SER A 29 17.13 -44.01 0.73
C SER A 29 16.41 -43.53 1.98
N THR A 30 16.68 -44.23 3.06
CA THR A 30 16.56 -43.84 4.45
C THR A 30 16.43 -42.32 4.58
N ILE A 31 15.27 -41.86 5.07
CA ILE A 31 15.16 -40.53 5.67
C ILE A 31 16.11 -40.57 6.85
N SER A 32 17.34 -40.09 6.65
CA SER A 32 18.16 -39.64 7.75
C SER A 32 17.38 -38.50 8.38
N ASN A 33 16.88 -38.73 9.60
CA ASN A 33 16.56 -37.66 10.53
C ASN A 33 17.87 -36.95 10.91
N GLU A 34 18.51 -36.33 9.92
CA GLU A 34 19.30 -35.16 10.21
C GLU A 34 18.28 -34.08 10.49
N THR A 35 18.02 -33.87 11.77
CA THR A 35 17.55 -32.59 12.25
C THR A 35 18.60 -31.58 11.78
N THR A 36 18.41 -31.03 10.58
CA THR A 36 19.06 -29.79 10.20
C THR A 36 18.47 -28.76 11.15
N THR A 37 19.06 -28.65 12.34
CA THR A 37 19.01 -27.43 13.12
C THR A 37 19.47 -26.34 12.16
N LEU A 38 18.50 -25.61 11.63
CA LEU A 38 18.72 -24.27 11.11
C LEU A 38 19.65 -23.57 12.10
N PRO A 39 20.77 -23.00 11.66
CA PRO A 39 21.58 -22.19 12.56
C PRO A 39 20.64 -21.15 13.17
N SER A 40 20.48 -21.22 14.50
CA SER A 40 19.86 -20.15 15.27
C SER A 40 20.87 -19.01 15.31
N ASP A 41 20.90 -18.22 14.24
CA ASP A 41 21.59 -16.95 14.23
C ASP A 41 20.46 -15.90 14.13
N ASP A 42 19.88 -15.40 15.22
CA ASP A 42 20.44 -14.37 16.12
C ASP A 42 21.50 -13.44 15.49
N VAL A 43 21.45 -13.23 14.16
CA VAL A 43 22.15 -12.13 13.49
C VAL A 43 21.30 -10.88 13.61
N ASN A 44 21.34 -10.20 14.76
CA ASN A 44 21.09 -8.74 14.88
C ASN A 44 19.86 -8.17 14.12
N ASP A 45 18.81 -8.99 13.89
CA ASP A 45 17.79 -8.78 12.85
C ASP A 45 16.64 -7.87 13.33
N SER A 46 16.92 -7.07 14.36
CA SER A 46 15.91 -6.38 15.16
C SER A 46 16.33 -4.99 15.65
N GLN A 47 17.34 -4.37 15.01
CA GLN A 47 17.56 -2.96 15.27
C GLN A 47 16.41 -2.15 14.66
N GLY A 48 15.55 -1.62 15.53
CA GLY A 48 14.53 -0.66 15.16
C GLY A 48 15.17 0.66 14.76
N LEU A 49 15.04 1.04 13.49
CA LEU A 49 15.47 2.33 12.96
C LEU A 49 14.31 3.31 13.08
N LYS A 50 14.52 4.46 13.72
CA LYS A 50 13.47 5.49 13.78
C LYS A 50 13.39 6.22 12.45
N VAL A 51 12.18 6.56 12.01
CA VAL A 51 11.96 7.29 10.76
C VAL A 51 12.78 8.58 10.69
N LYS A 52 12.86 9.35 11.78
CA LYS A 52 13.62 10.61 11.84
C LYS A 52 15.12 10.47 11.59
N ASP A 53 15.69 9.27 11.80
CA ASP A 53 17.10 9.00 11.63
C ASP A 53 17.42 8.49 10.20
N LEU A 54 16.40 8.33 9.35
CA LEU A 54 16.53 7.82 7.98
C LEU A 54 16.68 8.96 6.95
N PRO A 55 17.36 8.72 5.82
CA PRO A 55 17.66 9.77 4.84
C PRO A 55 16.40 10.40 4.20
N PHE A 56 15.29 9.67 4.19
CA PHE A 56 14.01 10.15 3.67
C PHE A 56 13.15 10.90 4.71
N ALA A 57 13.60 11.06 5.95
CA ALA A 57 12.83 11.72 7.02
C ALA A 57 12.35 13.13 6.62
N SER A 58 13.21 13.89 5.93
CA SER A 58 12.91 15.24 5.44
C SER A 58 11.74 15.26 4.45
N TYR A 59 11.53 14.17 3.73
CA TYR A 59 10.40 14.04 2.81
C TYR A 59 9.09 13.83 3.56
N ILE A 60 9.12 13.19 4.74
CA ILE A 60 7.94 12.98 5.57
C ILE A 60 7.64 14.23 6.38
N SER A 61 8.67 14.92 6.89
CA SER A 61 8.49 16.09 7.75
C SER A 61 7.93 17.33 7.04
N ASN A 62 8.05 17.38 5.71
CA ASN A 62 7.47 18.45 4.92
C ASN A 62 6.88 17.89 3.62
N PRO A 63 5.60 17.44 3.64
CA PRO A 63 4.98 16.86 2.45
C PRO A 63 4.80 17.88 1.32
N CYS A 64 4.81 19.19 1.61
CA CYS A 64 4.59 20.27 0.64
C CYS A 64 5.85 20.98 0.12
N SER A 65 7.06 20.56 0.49
CA SER A 65 8.33 21.16 0.02
C SER A 65 8.61 20.93 -1.48
N PRO A 66 9.21 21.91 -2.19
CA PRO A 66 8.60 23.14 -2.68
C PRO A 66 8.00 22.97 -4.08
N GLY A 67 6.79 23.53 -4.25
CA GLY A 67 6.08 23.65 -5.52
C GLY A 67 4.65 24.21 -5.34
N THR A 68 4.06 24.02 -4.17
CA THR A 68 2.79 24.65 -3.78
C THR A 68 3.10 25.79 -2.81
N SER A 69 3.06 27.01 -3.32
CA SER A 69 3.05 28.19 -2.46
C SER A 69 1.86 28.10 -1.52
N SER A 70 2.13 28.10 -0.20
CA SER A 70 1.13 28.47 0.80
C SER A 70 0.70 29.89 0.45
N ARG A 71 -0.41 30.02 -0.27
CA ARG A 71 -1.08 31.30 -0.44
C ARG A 71 -1.56 31.67 0.95
N ASN A 72 -1.06 32.79 1.49
CA ASN A 72 -1.62 33.47 2.67
C ASN A 72 -3.14 33.27 2.71
N THR A 73 -3.59 32.36 3.57
CA THR A 73 -5.00 32.06 3.75
C THR A 73 -5.56 33.12 4.66
N ASP A 74 -6.11 34.17 4.05
CA ASP A 74 -7.01 35.07 4.76
C ASP A 74 -8.09 34.22 5.44
N ARG A 75 -8.10 34.19 6.79
CA ARG A 75 -9.10 33.49 7.59
C ARG A 75 -10.54 33.97 7.34
N ASN A 76 -10.71 35.03 6.55
CA ASN A 76 -11.98 35.66 6.17
C ASN A 76 -12.53 35.23 4.79
N ARG A 77 -12.13 34.08 4.23
CA ARG A 77 -12.78 33.54 3.02
C ARG A 77 -14.23 33.15 3.27
N SER A 78 -15.09 33.40 2.29
CA SER A 78 -16.53 33.13 2.39
C SER A 78 -16.83 31.65 2.57
N LYS A 79 -17.96 31.32 3.21
CA LYS A 79 -18.45 29.93 3.37
C LYS A 79 -18.58 29.20 2.02
N ALA A 80 -19.04 29.91 0.99
CA ALA A 80 -19.18 29.36 -0.37
C ALA A 80 -17.82 28.98 -0.98
N HIS A 81 -16.78 29.78 -0.74
CA HIS A 81 -15.42 29.46 -1.20
C HIS A 81 -14.89 28.18 -0.55
N ARG A 82 -15.01 28.06 0.78
CA ARG A 82 -14.57 26.86 1.52
C ARG A 82 -15.31 25.60 1.06
N GLN A 83 -16.61 25.71 0.82
CA GLN A 83 -17.41 24.60 0.30
C GLN A 83 -16.97 24.17 -1.11
N SER A 84 -16.77 25.11 -2.02
CA SER A 84 -16.25 24.83 -3.37
C SER A 84 -14.88 24.15 -3.33
N TYR A 85 -13.97 24.66 -2.49
CA TYR A 85 -12.64 24.07 -2.30
C TYR A 85 -12.72 22.65 -1.74
N SER A 86 -13.55 22.42 -0.72
CA SER A 86 -13.76 21.09 -0.13
C SER A 86 -14.29 20.08 -1.16
N ILE A 87 -15.23 20.49 -2.02
CA ILE A 87 -15.74 19.64 -3.10
C ILE A 87 -14.62 19.29 -4.09
N ALA A 88 -13.81 20.27 -4.49
CA ALA A 88 -12.67 20.02 -5.38
C ALA A 88 -11.64 19.07 -4.75
N PHE A 89 -11.36 19.23 -3.46
CA PHE A 89 -10.50 18.33 -2.70
C PHE A 89 -11.03 16.89 -2.68
N TYR A 90 -12.28 16.66 -2.29
CA TYR A 90 -12.82 15.30 -2.22
C TYR A 90 -12.94 14.65 -3.61
N ASN A 91 -13.24 15.41 -4.66
CA ASN A 91 -13.19 14.92 -6.04
C ASN A 91 -11.77 14.47 -6.43
N TYR A 92 -10.77 15.27 -6.06
CA TYR A 92 -9.37 14.93 -6.27
C TYR A 92 -9.00 13.64 -5.52
N MET A 93 -9.31 13.55 -4.23
CA MET A 93 -8.98 12.38 -3.41
C MET A 93 -9.67 11.10 -3.88
N SER A 94 -10.93 11.19 -4.32
CA SER A 94 -11.68 10.09 -4.94
C SER A 94 -11.01 9.59 -6.24
N SER A 95 -10.71 10.52 -7.15
CA SER A 95 -10.16 10.19 -8.47
C SER A 95 -8.74 9.65 -8.38
N TYR A 96 -7.86 10.36 -7.67
CA TYR A 96 -6.46 9.97 -7.52
C TYR A 96 -6.28 8.80 -6.56
N GLY A 97 -7.12 8.65 -5.54
CA GLY A 97 -7.14 7.42 -4.73
C GLY A 97 -7.45 6.19 -5.60
N THR A 98 -8.45 6.27 -6.47
CA THR A 98 -8.77 5.18 -7.42
C THR A 98 -7.62 4.89 -8.38
N LEU A 99 -7.02 5.93 -8.96
CA LEU A 99 -5.89 5.80 -9.88
C LEU A 99 -4.66 5.17 -9.19
N TYR A 100 -4.28 5.70 -8.03
CA TYR A 100 -3.08 5.25 -7.32
C TYR A 100 -3.26 3.87 -6.68
N LYS A 101 -4.50 3.48 -6.34
CA LYS A 101 -4.85 2.10 -6.01
C LYS A 101 -4.49 1.16 -7.18
N GLN A 102 -4.89 1.52 -8.41
CA GLN A 102 -4.58 0.70 -9.58
C GLN A 102 -3.08 0.62 -9.83
N ASP A 103 -2.36 1.73 -9.67
CA ASP A 103 -0.90 1.74 -9.78
C ASP A 103 -0.26 0.80 -8.74
N ALA A 104 -0.71 0.83 -7.49
CA ALA A 104 -0.19 -0.05 -6.44
C ALA A 104 -0.52 -1.53 -6.71
N LEU A 105 -1.70 -1.84 -7.25
CA LEU A 105 -2.04 -3.20 -7.69
C LEU A 105 -1.11 -3.69 -8.80
N ASN A 106 -0.76 -2.83 -9.76
CA ASN A 106 0.20 -3.18 -10.80
C ASN A 106 1.59 -3.49 -10.21
N VAL A 107 2.04 -2.70 -9.22
CA VAL A 107 3.31 -2.97 -8.51
C VAL A 107 3.29 -4.32 -7.81
N ILE A 108 2.17 -4.70 -7.15
CA ILE A 108 2.02 -6.03 -6.55
C ILE A 108 2.19 -7.11 -7.61
N ASN A 109 1.47 -7.00 -8.73
CA ASN A 109 1.47 -8.02 -9.77
C ASN A 109 2.81 -8.18 -10.49
N GLU A 110 3.58 -7.10 -10.63
CA GLU A 110 4.79 -7.08 -11.47
C GLU A 110 6.09 -7.13 -10.68
N SER A 111 6.10 -6.62 -9.45
CA SER A 111 7.34 -6.31 -8.72
C SER A 111 7.43 -6.95 -7.33
N THR A 112 6.39 -7.64 -6.83
CA THR A 112 6.44 -8.32 -5.53
C THR A 112 6.62 -9.83 -5.69
N ILE A 113 6.62 -10.57 -4.56
CA ILE A 113 6.65 -12.03 -4.61
C ILE A 113 5.37 -12.60 -5.19
N ASP A 114 5.53 -13.76 -5.83
CA ASP A 114 4.41 -14.60 -6.23
C ASP A 114 3.54 -14.87 -4.98
N ASP A 115 2.22 -14.89 -5.17
CA ASP A 115 1.19 -14.98 -4.13
C ASP A 115 0.99 -13.75 -3.23
N CYS A 116 1.74 -12.64 -3.40
CA CYS A 116 1.54 -11.45 -2.55
C CYS A 116 0.07 -10.98 -2.52
N ALA A 117 -0.61 -10.99 -3.66
CA ALA A 117 -2.02 -10.58 -3.76
C ALA A 117 -3.01 -11.47 -2.97
N VAL A 118 -2.64 -12.71 -2.65
CA VAL A 118 -3.50 -13.67 -1.94
C VAL A 118 -3.10 -13.87 -0.48
N LEU A 119 -1.96 -13.31 -0.04
CA LEU A 119 -1.55 -13.34 1.34
C LEU A 119 -2.47 -12.44 2.20
N ASN A 120 -3.06 -13.02 3.24
CA ASN A 120 -3.83 -12.25 4.22
C ASN A 120 -2.90 -11.53 5.21
N MET A 121 -2.23 -10.49 4.72
CA MET A 121 -1.31 -9.68 5.53
C MET A 121 -2.09 -8.60 6.30
N PRO A 122 -1.72 -8.32 7.57
CA PRO A 122 -2.31 -7.23 8.33
C PRO A 122 -1.89 -5.88 7.74
N ASP A 123 -2.73 -4.87 7.94
CA ASP A 123 -2.40 -3.51 7.53
C ASP A 123 -1.23 -2.94 8.34
N LEU A 124 -0.60 -1.91 7.78
CA LEU A 124 0.40 -1.12 8.49
C LEU A 124 -0.22 -0.36 9.67
N PRO A 125 0.62 0.07 10.65
CA PRO A 125 0.18 1.00 11.67
C PRO A 125 -0.47 2.22 11.05
N ASN A 126 -1.46 2.77 11.74
CA ASN A 126 -2.18 3.94 11.28
C ASN A 126 -2.94 3.77 9.94
N SER A 127 -3.32 2.55 9.56
CA SER A 127 -4.30 2.32 8.48
C SER A 127 -5.73 2.46 9.00
N PRO A 128 -6.54 3.39 8.46
CA PRO A 128 -7.92 3.56 8.88
C PRO A 128 -8.84 2.61 8.10
N THR A 129 -9.96 2.24 8.72
CA THR A 129 -11.07 1.62 7.98
C THR A 129 -12.03 2.68 7.43
N LEU A 130 -12.85 2.31 6.43
CA LEU A 130 -13.89 3.22 5.91
C LEU A 130 -14.91 3.61 7.01
N SER A 131 -15.35 2.64 7.83
CA SER A 131 -16.29 2.90 8.93
C SER A 131 -15.69 3.87 9.95
N GLU A 132 -14.43 3.66 10.33
CA GLU A 132 -13.70 4.55 11.25
C GLU A 132 -13.70 5.99 10.73
N LEU A 133 -13.40 6.22 9.45
CA LEU A 133 -13.40 7.58 8.89
C LEU A 133 -14.81 8.18 8.81
N GLN A 134 -15.84 7.38 8.56
CA GLN A 134 -17.23 7.84 8.45
C GLN A 134 -17.84 8.20 9.81
N GLU A 135 -17.37 7.57 10.89
CA GLU A 135 -17.79 7.82 12.26
C GLU A 135 -17.06 9.02 12.90
N MET A 136 -15.90 9.40 12.35
CA MET A 136 -15.14 10.58 12.76
C MET A 136 -15.81 11.89 12.31
N ASP A 137 -15.60 12.96 13.07
CA ASP A 137 -15.87 14.29 12.55
C ASP A 137 -14.93 14.63 11.38
N PRO A 138 -15.30 15.56 10.48
CA PRO A 138 -14.51 15.85 9.29
C PRO A 138 -13.07 16.29 9.57
N GLU A 139 -12.80 17.01 10.66
CA GLU A 139 -11.44 17.43 11.02
C GLU A 139 -10.61 16.20 11.44
N ALA A 140 -11.14 15.36 12.32
CA ALA A 140 -10.47 14.13 12.73
C ALA A 140 -10.22 13.16 11.57
N ALA A 141 -11.18 12.99 10.65
CA ALA A 141 -11.04 12.14 9.48
C ALA A 141 -9.94 12.65 8.52
N LEU A 142 -9.88 13.96 8.25
CA LEU A 142 -8.81 14.53 7.43
C LEU A 142 -7.44 14.38 8.09
N LYS A 143 -7.37 14.59 9.41
CA LYS A 143 -6.15 14.38 10.18
C LYS A 143 -5.68 12.92 10.11
N ARG A 144 -6.62 11.98 10.26
CA ARG A 144 -6.36 10.54 10.14
C ARG A 144 -5.86 10.18 8.74
N ILE A 145 -6.50 10.65 7.67
CA ILE A 145 -6.06 10.42 6.29
C ILE A 145 -4.65 10.95 6.06
N HIS A 146 -4.37 12.18 6.51
CA HIS A 146 -3.05 12.79 6.35
C HIS A 146 -1.95 11.98 7.06
N SER A 147 -2.15 11.60 8.33
CA SER A 147 -1.15 10.82 9.06
C SER A 147 -0.95 9.43 8.45
N SER A 148 -2.04 8.78 8.01
CA SER A 148 -2.00 7.48 7.33
C SER A 148 -1.17 7.53 6.06
N LEU A 149 -1.38 8.53 5.20
CA LEU A 149 -0.62 8.74 3.97
C LEU A 149 0.87 8.94 4.23
N LEU A 150 1.23 9.71 5.26
CA LEU A 150 2.63 9.93 5.62
C LEU A 150 3.29 8.68 6.21
N MET A 151 2.58 7.92 7.03
CA MET A 151 3.07 6.65 7.59
C MET A 151 3.36 5.64 6.48
N HIS A 152 2.41 5.47 5.55
CA HIS A 152 2.58 4.56 4.42
C HIS A 152 3.68 5.04 3.47
N ALA A 153 3.83 6.36 3.27
CA ALA A 153 4.90 6.90 2.44
C ALA A 153 6.28 6.61 3.07
N ALA A 154 6.39 6.73 4.40
CA ALA A 154 7.61 6.38 5.12
C ALA A 154 7.97 4.89 4.94
N HIS A 155 6.99 4.00 5.10
CA HIS A 155 7.19 2.57 4.84
C HIS A 155 7.59 2.27 3.39
N ALA A 156 6.99 2.95 2.41
CA ALA A 156 7.35 2.80 1.01
C ALA A 156 8.78 3.29 0.71
N TYR A 157 9.21 4.43 1.25
CA TYR A 157 10.62 4.85 1.17
C TYR A 157 11.57 3.87 1.88
N PHE A 158 11.11 3.21 2.94
CA PHE A 158 11.91 2.22 3.65
C PHE A 158 12.23 0.99 2.80
N VAL A 159 11.35 0.62 1.85
CA VAL A 159 11.62 -0.45 0.87
C VAL A 159 12.87 -0.11 0.06
N GLU A 160 12.96 1.11 -0.47
CA GLU A 160 14.15 1.57 -1.21
C GLU A 160 15.40 1.57 -0.32
N TYR A 161 15.29 2.14 0.90
CA TYR A 161 16.41 2.16 1.84
C TYR A 161 16.96 0.75 2.11
N GLN A 162 16.08 -0.22 2.29
CA GLN A 162 16.43 -1.61 2.54
C GLN A 162 17.07 -2.30 1.35
N TYR A 163 16.58 -2.01 0.15
CA TYR A 163 17.23 -2.45 -1.08
C TYR A 163 18.65 -1.87 -1.21
N LEU A 164 18.82 -0.56 -1.00
CA LEU A 164 20.12 0.11 -1.15
C LEU A 164 21.16 -0.37 -0.13
N THR A 165 20.74 -0.73 1.08
CA THR A 165 21.65 -1.07 2.18
C THR A 165 21.91 -2.57 2.31
N SER A 166 20.99 -3.43 1.85
CA SER A 166 21.04 -4.86 2.16
C SER A 166 20.76 -5.77 0.96
N SER A 167 20.62 -5.28 -0.28
CA SER A 167 20.27 -6.14 -1.45
C SER A 167 21.37 -7.13 -1.88
N SER A 168 22.63 -6.88 -1.51
CA SER A 168 23.76 -7.76 -1.83
C SER A 168 23.67 -9.15 -1.20
N THR A 169 22.75 -9.35 -0.24
CA THR A 169 22.50 -10.64 0.43
C THR A 169 21.53 -11.54 -0.33
N CYS A 170 20.94 -11.08 -1.44
CA CYS A 170 19.94 -11.83 -2.19
C CYS A 170 20.50 -12.56 -3.41
N SER A 171 19.76 -13.58 -3.86
CA SER A 171 19.97 -14.16 -5.19
C SER A 171 19.78 -13.10 -6.29
N GLU A 172 20.43 -13.27 -7.44
CA GLU A 172 20.35 -12.31 -8.55
C GLU A 172 18.90 -12.06 -9.02
N ALA A 173 18.10 -13.13 -9.15
CA ALA A 173 16.69 -13.02 -9.51
C ALA A 173 15.89 -12.21 -8.48
N SER A 174 16.14 -12.45 -7.19
CA SER A 174 15.53 -11.69 -6.09
C SER A 174 15.99 -10.23 -6.10
N ALA A 175 17.27 -9.96 -6.35
CA ALA A 175 17.83 -8.61 -6.37
C ALA A 175 17.25 -7.75 -7.51
N ASN A 176 16.99 -8.33 -8.68
CA ASN A 176 16.32 -7.62 -9.79
C ASN A 176 14.87 -7.26 -9.46
N ARG A 177 14.14 -8.18 -8.81
CA ARG A 177 12.77 -7.92 -8.33
C ARG A 177 12.77 -6.83 -7.25
N GLU A 178 13.63 -6.93 -6.25
CA GLU A 178 13.77 -5.91 -5.19
C GLU A 178 14.15 -4.53 -5.76
N ARG A 179 14.99 -4.47 -6.79
CA ARG A 179 15.33 -3.22 -7.49
C ARG A 179 14.12 -2.57 -8.13
N ASN A 180 13.32 -3.33 -8.87
CA ASN A 180 12.11 -2.82 -9.52
C ASN A 180 11.12 -2.35 -8.46
N LEU A 181 10.90 -3.16 -7.42
CA LEU A 181 10.03 -2.82 -6.30
C LEU A 181 10.47 -1.55 -5.58
N ALA A 182 11.76 -1.39 -5.30
CA ALA A 182 12.32 -0.18 -4.67
C ALA A 182 12.01 1.08 -5.50
N ARG A 183 12.18 1.01 -6.82
CA ARG A 183 11.86 2.13 -7.73
C ARG A 183 10.37 2.48 -7.68
N GLU A 184 9.50 1.48 -7.79
CA GLU A 184 8.06 1.69 -7.78
C GLU A 184 7.55 2.17 -6.41
N ALA A 185 8.13 1.66 -5.32
CA ALA A 185 7.80 2.09 -3.96
C ALA A 185 8.08 3.58 -3.76
N VAL A 186 9.17 4.13 -4.30
CA VAL A 186 9.45 5.57 -4.29
C VAL A 186 8.39 6.38 -5.05
N ILE A 187 7.94 5.87 -6.20
CA ILE A 187 6.89 6.52 -6.99
C ILE A 187 5.58 6.53 -6.20
N LEU A 188 5.21 5.42 -5.56
CA LEU A 188 4.04 5.34 -4.69
C LEU A 188 4.17 6.25 -3.46
N ALA A 189 5.34 6.32 -2.83
CA ALA A 189 5.60 7.22 -1.70
C ALA A 189 5.39 8.69 -2.09
N ARG A 190 5.86 9.10 -3.28
CA ARG A 190 5.65 10.46 -3.81
C ARG A 190 4.18 10.76 -4.06
N LYS A 191 3.40 9.81 -4.57
CA LYS A 191 1.96 9.92 -4.76
C LYS A 191 1.23 10.13 -3.43
N GLN A 192 1.57 9.33 -2.42
CA GLN A 192 1.02 9.45 -1.07
C GLN A 192 1.37 10.79 -0.42
N LYS A 193 2.63 11.22 -0.53
CA LYS A 193 3.07 12.55 -0.10
C LYS A 193 2.28 13.68 -0.77
N HIS A 194 2.03 13.57 -2.07
CA HIS A 194 1.28 14.59 -2.79
C HIS A 194 -0.17 14.67 -2.29
N MET A 195 -0.84 13.54 -2.08
CA MET A 195 -2.16 13.50 -1.44
C MET A 195 -2.12 14.02 0.01
N ALA A 196 -1.07 13.73 0.77
CA ALA A 196 -0.89 14.27 2.13
C ALA A 196 -0.77 15.80 2.09
N CYS A 197 0.01 16.36 1.16
CA CYS A 197 0.09 17.81 0.98
C CYS A 197 -1.26 18.43 0.60
N MET A 198 -2.02 17.82 -0.31
CA MET A 198 -3.38 18.28 -0.63
C MET A 198 -4.29 18.24 0.59
N THR A 199 -4.15 17.22 1.44
CA THR A 199 -4.92 17.10 2.69
C THR A 199 -4.51 18.18 3.70
N GLN A 200 -3.21 18.46 3.85
CA GLN A 200 -2.69 19.53 4.70
C GLN A 200 -3.22 20.90 4.26
N MET A 201 -3.16 21.21 2.96
CA MET A 201 -3.69 22.47 2.44
C MET A 201 -5.20 22.61 2.69
N THR A 202 -5.96 21.51 2.62
CA THR A 202 -7.39 21.50 2.97
C THR A 202 -7.63 21.74 4.45
N ILE A 203 -6.87 21.09 5.33
CA ILE A 203 -6.93 21.33 6.78
C ILE A 203 -6.69 22.82 7.08
N GLU A 204 -5.66 23.42 6.48
CA GLU A 204 -5.34 24.85 6.63
C GLU A 204 -6.45 25.76 6.06
N GLU A 205 -6.97 25.46 4.87
CA GLU A 205 -8.03 26.23 4.21
C GLU A 205 -9.35 26.22 4.99
N LEU A 206 -9.67 25.10 5.63
CA LEU A 206 -10.87 24.96 6.47
C LEU A 206 -10.69 25.58 7.87
N GLY A 207 -9.46 25.96 8.24
CA GLY A 207 -9.13 26.55 9.53
C GLY A 207 -8.95 25.53 10.66
N TYR A 208 -8.69 24.27 10.30
CA TYR A 208 -8.43 23.20 11.25
C TYR A 208 -7.00 23.24 11.77
N THR A 209 -6.75 22.53 12.88
CA THR A 209 -5.39 22.45 13.45
C THR A 209 -4.54 21.50 12.61
N PRO A 210 -3.32 21.87 12.20
CA PRO A 210 -2.41 20.96 11.50
C PRO A 210 -2.08 19.72 12.35
N ASN A 211 -1.72 18.63 11.68
CA ASN A 211 -1.30 17.40 12.34
C ASN A 211 0.09 17.52 12.96
N ASP A 212 0.26 16.84 14.09
CA ASP A 212 1.58 16.51 14.61
C ASP A 212 2.16 15.33 13.82
N ILE A 213 3.37 15.51 13.30
CA ILE A 213 4.11 14.50 12.54
C ILE A 213 5.11 13.73 13.42
N ASP A 214 5.28 14.12 14.68
CA ASP A 214 6.28 13.55 15.57
C ASP A 214 6.04 12.07 15.85
N GLU A 215 4.78 11.62 15.90
CA GLU A 215 4.45 10.19 16.04
C GLU A 215 5.06 9.38 14.88
N ILE A 216 4.89 9.85 13.65
CA ILE A 216 5.40 9.21 12.44
C ILE A 216 6.93 9.23 12.42
N LEU A 217 7.53 10.36 12.80
CA LEU A 217 8.99 10.51 12.85
C LEU A 217 9.65 9.64 13.92
N ASN A 218 8.93 9.30 15.00
CA ASN A 218 9.43 8.45 16.08
C ASN A 218 9.07 6.97 15.90
N GLU A 219 8.29 6.61 14.88
CA GLU A 219 7.97 5.23 14.52
C GLU A 219 9.24 4.42 14.24
N LYS A 220 9.23 3.14 14.61
CA LYS A 220 10.38 2.24 14.49
C LYS A 220 10.16 1.24 13.36
N PHE A 221 11.02 1.28 12.36
CA PHE A 221 11.05 0.30 11.29
C PHE A 221 12.08 -0.78 11.58
N THR A 222 11.67 -2.04 11.40
CA THR A 222 12.55 -3.18 11.63
C THR A 222 13.53 -3.32 10.47
N ASN A 223 14.83 -3.31 10.78
CA ASN A 223 15.87 -3.55 9.79
C ASN A 223 16.02 -5.06 9.50
N LEU A 224 15.53 -5.53 8.36
CA LEU A 224 15.52 -6.96 7.99
C LEU A 224 16.66 -7.30 7.03
N GLN A 225 17.56 -8.19 7.41
CA GLN A 225 18.68 -8.63 6.57
C GLN A 225 18.29 -9.74 5.57
N LEU A 226 17.36 -10.61 5.98
CA LEU A 226 16.93 -11.75 5.17
C LEU A 226 15.94 -11.33 4.06
N CYS A 227 16.27 -11.68 2.81
CA CYS A 227 15.45 -11.34 1.63
C CYS A 227 14.02 -11.88 1.72
N SER A 228 13.83 -13.09 2.26
CA SER A 228 12.50 -13.68 2.46
C SER A 228 11.64 -12.88 3.45
N ARG A 229 12.25 -12.35 4.53
CA ARG A 229 11.55 -11.50 5.51
C ARG A 229 11.21 -10.14 4.90
N ARG A 230 12.14 -9.56 4.13
CA ARG A 230 11.89 -8.31 3.38
C ARG A 230 10.75 -8.47 2.40
N ALA A 231 10.75 -9.54 1.61
CA ALA A 231 9.68 -9.83 0.66
C ALA A 231 8.29 -9.84 1.31
N LEU A 232 8.14 -10.46 2.50
CA LEU A 232 6.88 -10.47 3.24
C LEU A 232 6.51 -9.07 3.75
N ARG A 233 7.45 -8.32 4.33
CA ARG A 233 7.23 -6.93 4.76
C ARG A 233 6.82 -6.06 3.57
N ASP A 234 7.53 -6.15 2.46
CA ASP A 234 7.28 -5.31 1.29
C ASP A 234 5.92 -5.63 0.68
N CYS A 235 5.52 -6.91 0.66
CA CYS A 235 4.17 -7.32 0.32
C CYS A 235 3.12 -6.70 1.26
N GLN A 236 3.32 -6.77 2.58
CA GLN A 236 2.45 -6.14 3.57
C GLN A 236 2.29 -4.64 3.28
N ILE A 237 3.39 -3.95 3.03
CA ILE A 237 3.40 -2.51 2.73
C ILE A 237 2.57 -2.23 1.48
N MET A 238 2.79 -2.95 0.37
CA MET A 238 2.07 -2.71 -0.87
C MET A 238 0.57 -3.00 -0.75
N LEU A 239 0.19 -4.10 -0.08
CA LEU A 239 -1.22 -4.42 0.19
C LEU A 239 -1.90 -3.35 1.04
N SER A 240 -1.22 -2.87 2.09
CA SER A 240 -1.74 -1.80 2.95
C SER A 240 -1.91 -0.48 2.18
N ILE A 241 -0.99 -0.16 1.27
CA ILE A 241 -1.11 1.02 0.37
C ILE A 241 -2.34 0.91 -0.54
N VAL A 242 -2.58 -0.26 -1.14
CA VAL A 242 -3.79 -0.49 -1.96
C VAL A 242 -5.06 -0.24 -1.14
N ARG A 243 -5.12 -0.81 0.07
CA ARG A 243 -6.28 -0.65 0.97
C ARG A 243 -6.47 0.80 1.41
N LEU A 244 -5.38 1.50 1.77
CA LEU A 244 -5.43 2.91 2.13
C LEU A 244 -6.01 3.77 1.01
N PHE A 245 -5.53 3.59 -0.23
CA PHE A 245 -6.05 4.34 -1.37
C PHE A 245 -7.53 4.04 -1.65
N ASP A 246 -7.96 2.79 -1.47
CA ASP A 246 -9.37 2.41 -1.60
C ASP A 246 -10.25 3.07 -0.53
N VAL A 247 -9.81 3.03 0.73
CA VAL A 247 -10.51 3.67 1.86
C VAL A 247 -10.63 5.17 1.64
N ILE A 248 -9.55 5.85 1.25
CA ILE A 248 -9.55 7.29 0.96
C ILE A 248 -10.51 7.62 -0.18
N ALA A 249 -10.49 6.83 -1.26
CA ALA A 249 -11.35 7.07 -2.40
C ALA A 249 -12.84 6.91 -2.03
N ASN A 250 -13.18 5.86 -1.30
CA ASN A 250 -14.55 5.57 -0.90
C ASN A 250 -15.08 6.54 0.17
N TYR A 251 -14.24 6.92 1.14
CA TYR A 251 -14.58 7.98 2.08
C TYR A 251 -14.90 9.28 1.34
N SER A 252 -14.03 9.69 0.41
CA SER A 252 -14.22 10.92 -0.36
C SER A 252 -15.51 10.92 -1.19
N LYS A 253 -15.86 9.78 -1.82
CA LYS A 253 -17.15 9.62 -2.52
C LYS A 253 -18.34 9.77 -1.56
N SER A 254 -18.26 9.17 -0.37
CA SER A 254 -19.35 9.25 0.61
C SER A 254 -19.63 10.66 1.13
N ILE A 255 -18.62 11.54 1.12
CA ILE A 255 -18.79 12.96 1.46
C ILE A 255 -19.45 13.74 0.31
N LEU A 256 -19.13 13.40 -0.94
CA LEU A 256 -19.69 14.06 -2.13
C LEU A 256 -21.14 13.67 -2.40
N GLU A 257 -21.50 12.43 -2.10
CA GLU A 257 -22.84 11.87 -2.27
C GLU A 257 -23.41 11.44 -0.91
N PRO A 258 -23.77 12.38 -0.03
CA PRO A 258 -24.37 12.02 1.24
C PRO A 258 -25.69 11.26 0.98
N ALA A 259 -25.89 10.15 1.69
CA ALA A 259 -27.09 9.33 1.57
C ALA A 259 -28.35 10.20 1.65
N PRO A 260 -29.40 9.92 0.85
CA PRO A 260 -30.64 10.68 0.92
C PRO A 260 -31.19 10.62 2.34
N VAL A 261 -31.40 11.79 2.94
CA VAL A 261 -32.03 11.89 4.26
C VAL A 261 -33.43 11.27 4.16
N PRO A 262 -33.76 10.23 4.95
CA PRO A 262 -35.11 9.69 4.95
C PRO A 262 -36.08 10.78 5.39
N ILE A 263 -37.06 11.08 4.54
CA ILE A 263 -38.17 11.96 4.88
C ILE A 263 -39.03 11.18 5.89
N ILE A 264 -38.95 11.57 7.17
CA ILE A 264 -39.79 11.05 8.27
C ILE A 264 -41.11 11.83 8.29
#